data_AF-A0A538JYK6-F1
#
_entry.id   AF-A0A538JYK6-F1
#
_cell.length_a   1.000
_cell.length_b   1.000
_cell.length_c   1.000
_cell.angle_alpha   90.00
_cell.angle_beta   90.00
_cell.angle_gamma   90.00
#
_symmetry.space_group_name_H-M   'P 1'
#
loop_
_entity.id
_entity.type
_entity.pdbx_description
1 polymer ?
#
loop_
_entity_poly.entity_id
_entity_poly.type
_entity_poly.pdbx_seq_one_letter_code
_entity_poly.pdbx_strand_id
1 'polypeptide(L)'
;MIPVALLAGVLALAATGLADPGKGNGKKAGHNRFSATITVPDHGSCGNVWATDTSRRTWSIKANKNGTFRVGRKDNGTFLTSAGQSPGACDTTGKHGHHVNAGIKGKFRGYLRGTVSGGTFNSTATCNAACVGDTTVFISTFFGGAAKFTCSLGNAGCKFNLEYSSPDKSLKFHHWQDRGTNGVDEHFVGDIANS
;
A
#
# COMPACT_ATOMS: atom_id res chain seq x y z
N MET A 1 -6.73 -4.95 -26.67
CA MET A 1 -6.16 -5.69 -25.52
C MET A 1 -4.87 -4.97 -25.14
N ILE A 2 -4.93 -4.09 -24.14
CA ILE A 2 -3.76 -3.34 -23.68
C ILE A 2 -3.04 -4.26 -22.68
N PRO A 3 -1.74 -4.55 -22.85
CA PRO A 3 -1.03 -5.41 -21.92
C PRO A 3 -0.89 -4.68 -20.59
N VAL A 4 -1.41 -5.27 -19.51
CA VAL A 4 -1.17 -4.82 -18.13
C VAL A 4 0.31 -5.06 -17.85
N ALA A 5 1.10 -3.99 -17.93
CA ALA A 5 2.50 -4.01 -17.55
C ALA A 5 2.58 -4.21 -16.04
N LEU A 6 2.85 -5.43 -15.60
CA LEU A 6 3.44 -5.68 -14.28
C LEU A 6 4.82 -5.02 -14.27
N LEU A 7 4.88 -3.76 -13.86
CA LEU A 7 6.13 -3.07 -13.58
C LEU A 7 6.73 -3.66 -12.31
N ALA A 8 7.62 -4.64 -12.49
CA ALA A 8 8.62 -5.00 -11.50
C ALA A 8 9.63 -3.83 -11.39
N GLY A 9 9.26 -2.79 -10.66
CA GLY A 9 10.16 -1.69 -10.32
C GLY A 9 11.19 -2.15 -9.28
N VAL A 10 12.47 -1.87 -9.54
CA VAL A 10 13.56 -2.11 -8.57
C VAL A 10 13.31 -1.24 -7.33
N LEU A 11 12.90 -1.87 -6.24
CA LEU A 11 12.55 -1.23 -4.98
C LEU A 11 13.81 -0.88 -4.18
N ALA A 12 14.26 0.37 -4.23
CA ALA A 12 15.28 0.88 -3.31
C ALA A 12 14.64 1.13 -1.93
N LEU A 13 14.79 0.17 -1.03
CA LEU A 13 14.10 0.15 0.26
C LEU A 13 15.05 0.55 1.40
N ALA A 14 14.96 1.80 1.87
CA ALA A 14 15.65 2.23 3.09
C ALA A 14 14.74 1.97 4.29
N ALA A 15 15.07 0.93 5.07
CA ALA A 15 14.22 0.47 6.16
C ALA A 15 14.96 0.64 7.51
N THR A 16 14.50 1.56 8.35
CA THR A 16 15.01 1.74 9.72
C THR A 16 13.94 1.27 10.71
N GLY A 17 14.21 0.14 11.37
CA GLY A 17 13.33 -0.39 12.41
C GLY A 17 13.37 -1.91 12.52
N LEU A 18 13.47 -2.40 13.76
CA LEU A 18 13.17 -3.78 14.08
C LEU A 18 11.65 -3.95 13.99
N ALA A 19 11.19 -4.98 13.27
CA ALA A 19 9.79 -5.38 13.38
C ALA A 19 9.53 -5.84 14.81
N ASP A 20 8.55 -5.23 15.48
CA ASP A 20 8.11 -5.66 16.81
C ASP A 20 6.98 -6.69 16.63
N PRO A 21 7.24 -7.99 16.87
CA PRO A 21 6.18 -8.97 17.01
C PRO A 21 5.52 -8.70 18.35
N GLY A 22 4.52 -7.81 18.36
CA GLY A 22 3.92 -7.28 19.58
C GLY A 22 3.79 -8.33 20.69
N LYS A 23 4.46 -8.08 21.81
CA LYS A 23 4.57 -8.98 22.96
C LYS A 23 3.21 -9.10 23.68
N GLY A 24 2.38 -10.04 23.25
CA GLY A 24 1.09 -10.36 23.87
C GLY A 24 1.18 -11.60 24.74
N ASN A 25 1.13 -11.41 26.06
CA ASN A 25 0.99 -12.49 27.04
C ASN A 25 -0.30 -13.31 26.76
N GLY A 26 -0.16 -14.64 26.63
CA GLY A 26 -1.18 -15.64 26.98
C GLY A 26 -2.58 -15.54 26.36
N LYS A 27 -2.85 -16.47 25.42
CA LYS A 27 -4.18 -17.01 25.04
C LYS A 27 -5.22 -16.01 24.49
N LYS A 28 -5.34 -15.91 23.15
CA LYS A 28 -6.56 -16.17 22.34
C LYS A 28 -6.16 -16.30 20.85
N ALA A 29 -6.66 -17.31 20.16
CA ALA A 29 -6.55 -17.42 18.71
C ALA A 29 -7.16 -16.18 18.04
N GLY A 30 -6.43 -15.52 17.13
CA GLY A 30 -7.13 -14.76 16.09
C GLY A 30 -6.41 -13.63 15.37
N HIS A 31 -5.37 -13.00 15.91
CA HIS A 31 -4.82 -11.78 15.31
C HIS A 31 -3.29 -11.68 15.40
N ASN A 32 -2.60 -12.19 14.37
CA ASN A 32 -1.17 -11.95 14.21
C ASN A 32 -0.99 -10.58 13.55
N ARG A 33 -0.14 -9.73 14.15
CA ARG A 33 0.12 -8.36 13.67
C ARG A 33 1.61 -8.13 13.55
N PHE A 34 2.02 -7.53 12.43
CA PHE A 34 3.42 -7.24 12.12
C PHE A 34 3.51 -5.80 11.65
N SER A 35 4.43 -5.03 12.22
CA SER A 35 4.55 -3.62 11.88
C SER A 35 5.99 -3.17 11.77
N ALA A 36 6.25 -2.25 10.85
CA ALA A 36 7.51 -1.55 10.73
C ALA A 36 7.28 -0.15 10.15
N THR A 37 8.24 0.73 10.38
CA THR A 37 8.36 1.96 9.60
C THR A 37 9.02 1.62 8.28
N ILE A 38 8.43 2.09 7.18
CA ILE A 38 8.92 1.87 5.82
C ILE A 38 8.99 3.21 5.08
N THR A 39 9.89 3.28 4.10
CA THR A 39 9.96 4.37 3.14
C THR A 39 9.91 3.78 1.74
N VAL A 40 8.94 4.18 0.92
CA VAL A 40 8.67 3.59 -0.40
C VAL A 40 8.37 4.68 -1.44
N PRO A 41 8.80 4.52 -2.71
CA PRO A 41 8.34 5.37 -3.79
C PRO A 41 6.87 5.09 -4.13
N ASP A 42 6.10 6.15 -4.35
CA ASP A 42 4.70 6.09 -4.80
C ASP A 42 4.62 6.55 -6.26
N HIS A 43 3.94 5.76 -7.08
CA HIS A 43 3.88 5.91 -8.54
C HIS A 43 2.58 6.54 -9.06
N GLY A 44 1.61 6.81 -8.17
CA GLY A 44 0.34 7.44 -8.55
C GLY A 44 -0.40 6.68 -9.67
N SER A 45 -1.27 7.35 -10.40
CA SER A 45 -1.99 6.76 -11.54
C SER A 45 -1.17 6.70 -12.84
N CYS A 46 -0.05 7.42 -12.91
CA CYS A 46 0.74 7.58 -14.13
C CYS A 46 1.99 6.69 -14.23
N GLY A 47 2.34 5.96 -13.16
CA GLY A 47 3.50 5.07 -13.15
C GLY A 47 4.84 5.78 -12.96
N ASN A 48 4.89 7.12 -12.90
CA ASN A 48 6.07 7.87 -12.48
C ASN A 48 6.09 8.04 -10.96
N VAL A 49 7.28 8.08 -10.34
CA VAL A 49 7.37 8.39 -8.90
C VAL A 49 6.96 9.85 -8.65
N TRP A 50 5.79 10.07 -8.08
CA TRP A 50 5.28 11.40 -7.73
C TRP A 50 5.63 11.79 -6.29
N ALA A 51 5.83 10.81 -5.41
CA ALA A 51 6.20 11.04 -4.02
C ALA A 51 7.03 9.89 -3.42
N THR A 52 7.69 10.21 -2.32
CA THR A 52 8.23 9.23 -1.37
C THR A 52 7.36 9.19 -0.13
N ASP A 53 6.78 8.03 0.14
CA ASP A 53 5.97 7.78 1.32
C ASP A 53 6.84 7.28 2.45
N THR A 54 6.58 7.77 3.66
CA THR A 54 7.13 7.20 4.90
C THR A 54 5.98 6.89 5.84
N SER A 55 5.82 5.63 6.21
CA SER A 55 4.65 5.18 6.98
C SER A 55 4.96 4.09 7.99
N ARG A 56 4.14 4.04 9.04
CA ARG A 56 4.00 2.83 9.84
C ARG A 56 3.04 1.90 9.11
N ARG A 57 3.60 0.86 8.49
CA ARG A 57 2.82 -0.22 7.87
C ARG A 57 2.52 -1.29 8.91
N THR A 58 1.27 -1.71 8.99
CA THR A 58 0.80 -2.77 9.90
C THR A 58 0.03 -3.82 9.11
N TRP A 59 0.53 -5.05 9.14
CA TRP A 59 -0.17 -6.23 8.64
C TRP A 59 -0.98 -6.89 9.75
N SER A 60 -2.09 -7.52 9.36
CA SER A 60 -2.98 -8.27 10.23
C SER A 60 -3.46 -9.51 9.51
N ILE A 61 -3.38 -10.66 10.18
CA ILE A 61 -3.75 -11.96 9.62
C ILE A 61 -4.83 -12.59 10.50
N LYS A 62 -5.92 -13.04 9.87
CA LYS A 62 -7.00 -13.79 10.51
C LYS A 62 -7.36 -15.01 9.68
N ALA A 63 -7.34 -16.19 10.29
CA ALA A 63 -7.83 -17.41 9.64
C ALA A 63 -9.35 -17.34 9.39
N ASN A 64 -9.78 -17.84 8.23
CA ASN A 64 -11.18 -18.09 7.91
C ASN A 64 -11.52 -19.57 8.18
N LYS A 65 -12.81 -19.91 8.28
CA LYS A 65 -13.26 -21.29 8.54
C LYS A 65 -13.00 -22.27 7.39
N ASN A 66 -12.74 -21.76 6.19
CA ASN A 66 -12.55 -22.54 4.95
C ASN A 66 -11.08 -22.79 4.60
N GLY A 67 -10.15 -22.63 5.56
CA GLY A 67 -8.71 -22.83 5.33
C GLY A 67 -8.00 -21.67 4.63
N THR A 68 -8.70 -20.59 4.27
CA THR A 68 -8.08 -19.36 3.74
C THR A 68 -7.77 -18.37 4.87
N PHE A 69 -7.03 -17.31 4.57
CA PHE A 69 -6.68 -16.27 5.54
C PHE A 69 -7.08 -14.90 5.03
N ARG A 70 -7.81 -14.13 5.83
CA ARG A 70 -7.96 -12.70 5.58
C ARG A 70 -6.68 -11.98 5.99
N VAL A 71 -6.11 -11.23 5.06
CA VAL A 71 -4.93 -10.40 5.28
C VAL A 71 -5.31 -8.93 5.09
N GLY A 72 -4.94 -8.10 6.06
CA GLY A 72 -5.16 -6.66 6.01
C GLY A 72 -3.86 -5.90 6.24
N ARG A 73 -3.61 -4.88 5.44
CA ARG A 73 -2.56 -3.88 5.60
C ARG A 73 -3.20 -2.56 6.01
N LYS A 74 -2.55 -1.83 6.91
CA LYS A 74 -2.85 -0.43 7.18
C LYS A 74 -1.57 0.38 7.09
N ASP A 75 -1.68 1.55 6.52
CA ASP A 75 -0.60 2.51 6.36
C ASP A 75 -1.04 3.82 7.02
N ASN A 76 -0.18 4.41 7.84
CA ASN A 76 -0.38 5.74 8.40
C ASN A 76 0.95 6.46 8.38
N GLY A 77 1.02 7.58 7.66
CA GLY A 77 2.30 8.18 7.34
C GLY A 77 2.22 9.58 6.74
N THR A 78 3.35 9.95 6.14
CA THR A 78 3.58 11.21 5.45
C THR A 78 4.12 10.95 4.06
N PHE A 79 3.94 11.90 3.16
CA PHE A 79 4.54 11.88 1.84
C PHE A 79 5.38 13.14 1.62
N LEU A 80 6.37 13.02 0.73
CA LEU A 80 7.17 14.11 0.20
C LEU A 80 7.16 14.02 -1.32
N THR A 81 6.70 15.07 -2.00
CA THR A 81 6.57 15.03 -3.46
C THR A 81 7.91 15.17 -4.17
N SER A 82 8.00 14.49 -5.31
CA SER A 82 8.95 14.72 -6.39
C SER A 82 8.30 15.64 -7.42
N ALA A 83 9.07 16.53 -8.05
CA ALA A 83 8.54 17.37 -9.11
C ALA A 83 8.16 16.52 -10.33
N GLY A 84 6.99 16.76 -10.92
CA GLY A 84 6.56 16.03 -12.12
C GLY A 84 5.05 15.92 -12.21
N GLN A 85 4.57 14.85 -12.86
CA GLN A 85 3.15 14.55 -12.95
C GLN A 85 2.57 14.31 -11.56
N SER A 86 1.40 14.92 -11.30
CA SER A 86 0.66 14.74 -10.06
C SER A 86 0.06 13.32 -9.96
N PRO A 87 -0.28 12.83 -8.76
CA PRO A 87 -0.71 11.45 -8.61
C PRO A 87 -2.03 11.12 -9.33
N GLY A 88 -2.90 12.12 -9.54
CA GLY A 88 -4.14 11.98 -10.29
C GLY A 88 -4.04 12.25 -11.80
N ALA A 89 -2.87 12.62 -12.34
CA ALA A 89 -2.77 13.22 -13.66
C ALA A 89 -3.22 12.33 -14.84
N CYS A 90 -3.28 11.01 -14.67
CA CYS A 90 -3.68 10.06 -15.72
C CYS A 90 -5.15 9.65 -15.63
N ASP A 91 -5.89 10.12 -14.63
CA ASP A 91 -7.35 10.11 -14.71
C ASP A 91 -7.78 11.21 -15.69
N THR A 92 -8.43 10.84 -16.79
CA THR A 92 -8.94 11.80 -17.77
C THR A 92 -10.30 12.37 -17.37
N THR A 93 -10.81 12.02 -16.19
CA THR A 93 -12.15 12.37 -15.73
C THR A 93 -12.12 13.16 -14.43
N GLY A 94 -13.09 14.07 -14.25
CA GLY A 94 -13.26 14.81 -13.00
C GLY A 94 -12.34 16.02 -12.82
N LYS A 95 -12.17 16.43 -11.55
CA LYS A 95 -11.35 17.58 -11.15
C LYS A 95 -10.01 17.08 -10.62
N HIS A 96 -9.00 17.10 -11.48
CA HIS A 96 -7.62 16.76 -11.15
C HIS A 96 -6.67 17.85 -11.66
N GLY A 97 -5.41 17.79 -11.24
CA GLY A 97 -4.34 18.61 -11.79
C GLY A 97 -3.49 17.82 -12.78
N HIS A 98 -2.34 18.39 -13.13
CA HIS A 98 -1.39 17.81 -14.06
C HIS A 98 0.01 17.68 -13.47
N HIS A 99 0.42 18.64 -12.64
CA HIS A 99 1.78 18.72 -12.11
C HIS A 99 1.81 19.07 -10.64
N VAL A 100 2.81 18.53 -9.95
CA VAL A 100 3.14 18.86 -8.57
C VAL A 100 4.61 19.26 -8.49
N ASN A 101 4.88 20.28 -7.68
CA ASN A 101 6.24 20.71 -7.37
C ASN A 101 6.90 19.73 -6.39
N ALA A 102 8.23 19.66 -6.39
CA ALA A 102 8.96 18.91 -5.37
C ALA A 102 8.83 19.58 -3.99
N GLY A 103 8.96 18.77 -2.93
CA GLY A 103 9.08 19.28 -1.58
C GLY A 103 7.76 19.54 -0.85
N ILE A 104 6.62 19.31 -1.50
CA ILE A 104 5.31 19.37 -0.85
C ILE A 104 5.20 18.23 0.14
N LYS A 105 4.83 18.57 1.37
CA LYS A 105 4.66 17.62 2.47
C LYS A 105 3.19 17.45 2.78
N GLY A 106 2.81 16.24 3.13
CA GLY A 106 1.46 15.96 3.59
C GLY A 106 1.38 14.68 4.40
N LYS A 107 0.14 14.29 4.69
CA LYS A 107 -0.17 13.05 5.40
C LYS A 107 -0.89 12.12 4.45
N PHE A 108 -0.70 10.83 4.67
CA PHE A 108 -1.51 9.83 4.02
C PHE A 108 -1.92 8.72 4.98
N ARG A 109 -3.06 8.12 4.68
CA ARG A 109 -3.57 6.93 5.34
C ARG A 109 -4.05 5.95 4.30
N GLY A 110 -3.85 4.67 4.57
CA GLY A 110 -4.14 3.63 3.62
C GLY A 110 -4.64 2.36 4.27
N TYR A 111 -5.43 1.60 3.53
CA TYR A 111 -5.60 0.19 3.81
C TYR A 111 -5.59 -0.65 2.54
N LEU A 112 -5.18 -1.90 2.72
CA LEU A 112 -5.33 -2.99 1.76
C LEU A 112 -6.00 -4.15 2.50
N ARG A 113 -6.92 -4.86 1.85
CA ARG A 113 -7.56 -6.04 2.43
C ARG A 113 -7.83 -7.06 1.34
N GLY A 114 -7.31 -8.26 1.55
CA GLY A 114 -7.54 -9.39 0.66
C GLY A 114 -7.59 -10.72 1.39
N THR A 115 -7.59 -11.78 0.60
CA THR A 115 -7.60 -13.16 1.06
C THR A 115 -6.40 -13.91 0.50
N VAL A 116 -5.74 -14.69 1.34
CA VAL A 116 -4.70 -15.65 0.96
C VAL A 116 -5.27 -17.05 0.92
N SER A 117 -4.99 -17.79 -0.15
CA SER A 117 -5.32 -19.21 -0.32
C SER A 117 -4.10 -20.00 -0.83
N GLY A 118 -4.14 -21.34 -0.74
CA GLY A 118 -3.08 -22.20 -1.29
C GLY A 118 -1.75 -22.17 -0.54
N GLY A 119 -1.70 -21.61 0.66
CA GLY A 119 -0.51 -21.54 1.51
C GLY A 119 -0.79 -21.92 2.96
N THR A 120 0.28 -22.12 3.74
CA THR A 120 0.21 -22.45 5.17
C THR A 120 0.74 -21.29 5.98
N PHE A 121 -0.08 -20.75 6.88
CA PHE A 121 0.36 -19.65 7.73
C PHE A 121 1.43 -20.09 8.73
N ASN A 122 2.64 -19.53 8.62
CA ASN A 122 3.72 -19.70 9.56
C ASN A 122 3.72 -18.56 10.61
N SER A 123 3.16 -18.82 11.78
CA SER A 123 3.07 -17.81 12.85
C SER A 123 4.40 -17.45 13.51
N THR A 124 5.46 -18.23 13.28
CA THR A 124 6.79 -17.99 13.87
C THR A 124 7.79 -17.41 12.85
N ALA A 125 7.37 -17.19 11.60
CA ALA A 125 8.20 -16.50 10.62
C ALA A 125 8.54 -15.08 11.09
N THR A 126 9.76 -14.65 10.80
CA THR A 126 10.24 -13.29 11.07
C THR A 126 10.25 -12.49 9.78
N CYS A 127 10.04 -11.18 9.90
CA CYS A 127 9.92 -10.28 8.75
C CYS A 127 10.51 -8.94 9.16
N ASN A 128 11.64 -8.57 8.57
CA ASN A 128 12.26 -7.25 8.80
C ASN A 128 11.44 -6.14 8.13
N ALA A 129 11.85 -4.89 8.31
CA ALA A 129 11.16 -3.75 7.73
C ALA A 129 11.10 -3.80 6.18
N ALA A 130 12.10 -4.38 5.53
CA ALA A 130 12.09 -4.60 4.09
C ALA A 130 10.96 -5.56 3.66
N CYS A 131 10.87 -6.71 4.35
CA CYS A 131 9.79 -7.66 4.16
C CYS A 131 8.41 -7.06 4.49
N VAL A 132 8.27 -6.23 5.52
CA VAL A 132 7.00 -5.54 5.84
C VAL A 132 6.60 -4.56 4.74
N GLY A 133 7.58 -3.92 4.11
CA GLY A 133 7.41 -2.93 3.04
C GLY A 133 6.94 -3.53 1.71
N ASP A 134 7.24 -4.80 1.45
CA ASP A 134 6.91 -5.46 0.19
C ASP A 134 5.77 -6.48 0.37
N THR A 135 4.67 -6.27 -0.35
CA THR A 135 3.48 -7.15 -0.26
C THR A 135 3.81 -8.59 -0.68
N THR A 136 4.57 -8.78 -1.75
CA THR A 136 4.90 -10.11 -2.28
C THR A 136 5.80 -10.85 -1.30
N VAL A 137 6.85 -10.19 -0.81
CA VAL A 137 7.78 -10.76 0.17
C VAL A 137 7.07 -11.07 1.48
N PHE A 138 6.19 -10.18 1.96
CA PHE A 138 5.41 -10.43 3.17
C PHE A 138 4.55 -11.69 3.03
N ILE A 139 3.80 -11.81 1.92
CA ILE A 139 2.93 -12.96 1.69
C ILE A 139 3.74 -14.25 1.55
N SER A 140 4.83 -14.27 0.79
CA SER A 140 5.66 -15.46 0.63
C SER A 140 6.32 -15.90 1.94
N THR A 141 6.74 -14.95 2.77
CA THR A 141 7.39 -15.22 4.08
C THR A 141 6.42 -15.90 5.06
N PHE A 142 5.18 -15.42 5.15
CA PHE A 142 4.22 -15.93 6.12
C PHE A 142 3.36 -17.09 5.61
N PHE A 143 3.22 -17.27 4.29
CA PHE A 143 2.31 -18.27 3.72
C PHE A 143 2.96 -19.24 2.73
N GLY A 144 4.22 -19.03 2.35
CA GLY A 144 4.95 -19.80 1.34
C GLY A 144 4.75 -19.28 -0.08
N GLY A 145 5.67 -19.64 -0.99
CA GLY A 145 5.71 -19.13 -2.37
C GLY A 145 4.54 -19.55 -3.27
N ALA A 146 3.80 -20.60 -2.91
CA ALA A 146 2.61 -21.05 -3.63
C ALA A 146 1.33 -20.28 -3.24
N ALA A 147 1.41 -19.42 -2.21
CA ALA A 147 0.27 -18.69 -1.71
C ALA A 147 -0.28 -17.69 -2.75
N LYS A 148 -1.59 -17.66 -2.89
CA LYS A 148 -2.33 -16.77 -3.79
C LYS A 148 -2.98 -15.67 -2.98
N PHE A 149 -2.58 -14.42 -3.20
CA PHE A 149 -3.19 -13.25 -2.53
C PHE A 149 -4.05 -12.45 -3.50
N THR A 150 -5.32 -12.22 -3.16
CA THR A 150 -6.26 -11.54 -4.07
C THR A 150 -5.79 -10.17 -4.56
N CYS A 151 -5.06 -9.43 -3.72
CA CYS A 151 -4.52 -8.11 -4.07
C CYS A 151 -3.26 -8.14 -4.96
N SER A 152 -2.64 -9.29 -5.15
CA SER A 152 -1.51 -9.46 -6.09
C SER A 152 -1.95 -10.04 -7.43
N LEU A 153 -3.21 -10.48 -7.53
CA LEU A 153 -3.72 -11.21 -8.69
C LEU A 153 -4.66 -10.38 -9.57
N GLY A 154 -4.87 -9.09 -9.25
CA GLY A 154 -5.81 -8.24 -9.99
C GLY A 154 -7.21 -8.85 -10.08
N ASN A 155 -7.73 -9.41 -8.98
CA ASN A 155 -8.99 -10.15 -8.97
C ASN A 155 -9.94 -9.65 -7.88
N ALA A 156 -11.24 -9.92 -8.08
CA ALA A 156 -12.30 -9.71 -7.11
C ALA A 156 -11.88 -10.15 -5.68
N GLY A 157 -12.10 -9.25 -4.71
CA GLY A 157 -11.77 -9.51 -3.31
C GLY A 157 -10.50 -8.82 -2.81
N CYS A 158 -9.90 -7.90 -3.58
CA CYS A 158 -8.98 -6.90 -3.04
C CYS A 158 -9.67 -5.55 -2.82
N LYS A 159 -9.83 -5.14 -1.56
CA LYS A 159 -10.35 -3.81 -1.21
C LYS A 159 -9.20 -2.93 -0.74
N PHE A 160 -9.13 -1.72 -1.24
CA PHE A 160 -8.14 -0.75 -0.81
C PHE A 160 -8.67 0.67 -0.87
N ASN A 161 -8.01 1.53 -0.10
CA ASN A 161 -8.21 2.97 -0.13
C ASN A 161 -6.94 3.61 0.40
N LEU A 162 -6.32 4.46 -0.40
CA LEU A 162 -5.19 5.31 -0.08
C LEU A 162 -5.66 6.75 -0.20
N GLU A 163 -5.42 7.54 0.84
CA GLU A 163 -5.91 8.90 0.93
C GLU A 163 -4.79 9.83 1.37
N TYR A 164 -4.51 10.82 0.53
CA TYR A 164 -3.44 11.79 0.67
C TYR A 164 -4.04 13.18 0.86
N SER A 165 -3.44 13.97 1.74
CA SER A 165 -3.77 15.39 1.85
C SER A 165 -2.59 16.25 2.27
N SER A 166 -2.58 17.49 1.78
CA SER A 166 -1.60 18.50 2.17
C SER A 166 -2.27 19.84 2.45
N PRO A 167 -1.91 20.52 3.55
CA PRO A 167 -2.35 21.88 3.82
C PRO A 167 -1.53 22.95 3.07
N ASP A 168 -0.57 22.55 2.23
CA ASP A 168 0.32 23.48 1.53
C ASP A 168 -0.45 24.40 0.60
N LYS A 169 -0.39 25.70 0.86
CA LYS A 169 -1.16 26.74 0.15
C LYS A 169 -0.72 26.97 -1.29
N SER A 170 0.42 26.41 -1.70
CA SER A 170 0.86 26.47 -3.10
C SER A 170 0.08 25.52 -4.01
N LEU A 171 -0.60 24.53 -3.43
CA LEU A 171 -1.43 23.59 -4.17
C LEU A 171 -2.75 24.23 -4.61
N LYS A 172 -3.22 23.81 -5.77
CA LYS A 172 -4.58 24.05 -6.25
C LYS A 172 -5.50 22.89 -5.86
N PHE A 173 -4.95 21.68 -5.81
CA PHE A 173 -5.63 20.47 -5.36
C PHE A 173 -4.87 19.88 -4.17
N HIS A 174 -5.58 19.69 -3.06
CA HIS A 174 -5.01 19.39 -1.75
C HIS A 174 -5.32 17.98 -1.24
N HIS A 175 -6.08 17.20 -2.01
CA HIS A 175 -6.58 15.91 -1.59
C HIS A 175 -6.67 15.00 -2.80
N TRP A 176 -6.03 13.85 -2.67
CA TRP A 176 -6.10 12.77 -3.66
C TRP A 176 -6.48 11.48 -2.94
N GLN A 177 -7.38 10.73 -3.56
CA GLN A 177 -7.78 9.41 -3.09
C GLN A 177 -7.74 8.43 -4.25
N ASP A 178 -7.11 7.29 -3.99
CA ASP A 178 -7.14 6.11 -4.84
C ASP A 178 -7.81 4.97 -4.07
N ARG A 179 -8.84 4.36 -4.66
CA ARG A 179 -9.61 3.30 -4.01
C ARG A 179 -10.15 2.30 -5.01
N GLY A 180 -10.31 1.06 -4.55
CA GLY A 180 -10.90 0.01 -5.35
C GLY A 180 -11.49 -1.10 -4.48
N THR A 181 -12.33 -1.93 -5.10
CA THR A 181 -13.02 -3.03 -4.40
C THR A 181 -12.64 -4.43 -4.90
N ASN A 182 -11.91 -4.50 -6.01
CA ASN A 182 -11.51 -5.73 -6.68
C ASN A 182 -10.06 -5.69 -7.21
N GLY A 183 -9.25 -4.69 -6.86
CA GLY A 183 -7.85 -4.60 -7.27
C GLY A 183 -7.62 -4.41 -8.79
N VAL A 184 -8.67 -4.08 -9.55
CA VAL A 184 -8.59 -3.79 -11.00
C VAL A 184 -9.33 -2.52 -11.37
N ASP A 185 -10.50 -2.29 -10.76
CA ASP A 185 -11.27 -1.09 -10.95
C ASP A 185 -10.87 -0.08 -9.86
N GLU A 186 -9.99 0.82 -10.25
CA GLU A 186 -9.55 1.94 -9.44
C GLU A 186 -10.46 3.14 -9.67
N HIS A 187 -10.72 3.87 -8.60
CA HIS A 187 -11.50 5.10 -8.61
C HIS A 187 -10.65 6.21 -8.01
N PHE A 188 -10.16 7.10 -8.86
CA PHE A 188 -9.42 8.27 -8.43
C PHE A 188 -10.39 9.43 -8.12
N VAL A 189 -10.07 10.18 -7.08
CA VAL A 189 -10.82 11.39 -6.71
C VAL A 189 -9.84 12.47 -6.29
N GLY A 190 -9.96 13.65 -6.88
CA GLY A 190 -9.14 14.81 -6.56
C GLY A 190 -7.71 14.68 -7.09
N ASP A 191 -6.79 15.45 -6.50
CA ASP A 191 -5.36 15.40 -6.80
C ASP A 191 -4.52 16.09 -5.71
N ILE A 192 -3.20 15.86 -5.74
CA ILE A 192 -2.20 16.70 -5.07
C ILE A 192 -1.42 17.41 -6.17
N ALA A 193 -1.83 18.63 -6.52
CA ALA A 193 -1.28 19.33 -7.68
C ALA A 193 -1.27 20.85 -7.53
N ASN A 194 -0.28 21.49 -8.16
CA ASN A 194 -0.15 22.95 -8.24
C ASN A 194 -0.92 23.53 -9.44
N SER A 195 -1.18 22.75 -10.49
CA SER A 195 -1.85 23.20 -11.72
C SER A 195 -2.89 22.21 -12.19
#